data_AF-A0A2B8BHZ2-F1
#
_entry.id   AF-A0A2B8BHZ2-F1
#
_cell.length_a   1.000
_cell.length_b   1.000
_cell.length_c   1.000
_cell.angle_alpha   90.00
_cell.angle_beta   90.00
_cell.angle_gamma   90.00
#
_symmetry.space_group_name_H-M   'P 1'
#
loop_
_entity.id
_entity.type
_entity.pdbx_description
1 polymer ?
#
loop_
_entity_poly.entity_id
_entity_poly.type
_entity_poly.pdbx_seq_one_letter_code
_entity_poly.pdbx_strand_id
1 'polypeptide(L)'
;MLRCLPDGRWLSSDNGWIDANGDQASWPDVVDYARLRHSRAVVGLYRQSAAARMAAEVSHRLCRRCHLVTGREEHRRVARLRALTRFALGDLFDGTYAV
;
A
#
# COMPACT_ATOMS: atom_id res chain seq x y z
N MET A 1 5.94 -8.46 -16.90
CA MET A 1 6.22 -7.10 -16.39
C MET A 1 4.94 -6.29 -16.58
N LEU A 2 4.41 -5.66 -15.53
CA LEU A 2 3.19 -4.86 -15.61
C LEU A 2 3.51 -3.44 -16.07
N ARG A 3 2.61 -2.86 -16.85
CA ARG A 3 2.67 -1.45 -17.24
C ARG A 3 1.70 -0.69 -16.35
N CYS A 4 2.23 0.16 -15.50
CA CYS A 4 1.48 0.87 -14.46
C CYS A 4 1.61 2.38 -14.64
N LEU A 5 0.51 3.07 -14.41
CA LEU A 5 0.46 4.52 -14.31
C LEU A 5 0.70 4.98 -12.85
N PRO A 6 1.13 6.24 -12.64
CA PRO A 6 1.37 6.77 -11.30
C PRO A 6 0.14 6.80 -10.39
N ASP A 7 -1.05 6.93 -10.98
CA ASP A 7 -2.34 6.94 -10.29
C ASP A 7 -2.80 5.56 -9.80
N GLY A 8 -2.11 4.49 -10.21
CA GLY A 8 -2.40 3.12 -9.81
C GLY A 8 -3.05 2.27 -10.92
N ARG A 9 -3.53 2.87 -12.01
CA ARG A 9 -4.05 2.12 -13.15
C ARG A 9 -2.96 1.24 -13.78
N TRP A 10 -3.34 0.10 -14.34
CA TRP A 10 -2.42 -0.83 -14.97
C TRP A 10 -3.03 -1.51 -16.18
N LEU A 11 -2.19 -1.87 -17.14
CA LEU A 11 -2.62 -2.54 -18.37
C LEU A 11 -2.79 -4.04 -18.13
N SER A 12 -4.00 -4.55 -18.38
CA SER A 12 -4.34 -5.97 -18.36
C SER A 12 -3.75 -6.72 -19.57
N SER A 13 -3.70 -8.06 -19.49
CA SER A 13 -3.35 -8.93 -20.61
C SER A 13 -4.25 -8.73 -21.82
N ASP A 14 -5.51 -8.34 -21.57
CA ASP A 14 -6.54 -8.21 -22.60
C ASP A 14 -6.56 -6.82 -23.23
N ASN A 15 -5.47 -6.04 -23.05
CA ASN A 15 -5.30 -4.66 -23.49
C ASN A 15 -6.32 -3.66 -22.92
N GLY A 16 -7.07 -4.03 -21.88
CA GLY A 16 -7.89 -3.12 -21.07
C GLY A 16 -7.10 -2.47 -19.93
N TRP A 17 -7.53 -1.29 -19.50
CA TRP A 17 -7.00 -0.64 -18.31
C TRP A 17 -7.81 -1.03 -17.07
N ILE A 18 -7.11 -1.33 -15.99
CA ILE A 18 -7.68 -1.70 -14.69
C ILE A 18 -7.23 -0.70 -13.64
N ASP A 19 -8.13 -0.29 -12.77
CA ASP A 19 -7.83 0.65 -11.69
C ASP A 19 -7.08 -0.01 -10.51
N ALA A 20 -6.94 0.72 -9.40
CA ALA A 20 -6.28 0.21 -8.20
C ALA A 20 -7.12 -0.82 -7.41
N ASN A 21 -8.45 -0.83 -7.62
CA ASN A 21 -9.40 -1.72 -6.94
C ASN A 21 -9.62 -3.03 -7.72
N GLY A 22 -9.29 -3.05 -9.02
CA GLY A 22 -9.50 -4.19 -9.90
C GLY A 22 -10.61 -3.97 -10.92
N ASP A 23 -11.19 -2.78 -10.97
CA ASP A 23 -12.30 -2.43 -11.87
C ASP A 23 -11.78 -1.91 -13.21
N GLN A 24 -12.61 -2.01 -14.24
CA GLN A 24 -12.28 -1.48 -15.56
C GLN A 24 -12.17 0.05 -15.52
N ALA A 25 -11.06 0.55 -16.05
CA ALA A 25 -10.74 1.98 -16.06
C ALA A 25 -10.75 2.56 -17.48
N SER A 26 -10.91 3.88 -17.56
CA SER A 26 -10.74 4.61 -18.81
C SER A 26 -9.30 4.54 -19.31
N TRP A 27 -9.16 4.64 -20.63
CA TRP A 27 -7.86 4.79 -21.27
C TRP A 27 -7.15 6.06 -20.75
N PRO A 28 -5.83 6.00 -20.52
CA PRO A 28 -5.06 7.18 -20.19
C PRO A 28 -4.99 8.13 -21.38
N ASP A 29 -4.89 9.42 -21.09
CA ASP A 29 -4.51 10.40 -22.09
C ASP A 29 -3.02 10.31 -22.43
N VAL A 30 -2.55 11.18 -23.33
CA VAL A 30 -1.14 11.20 -23.75
C VAL A 30 -0.16 11.56 -22.62
N VAL A 31 -0.59 12.39 -21.67
CA VAL A 31 0.25 12.87 -20.56
C VAL A 31 0.41 11.77 -19.52
N ASP A 32 -0.68 11.10 -19.19
CA ASP A 32 -0.69 9.90 -18.34
C ASP A 32 0.20 8.81 -18.96
N TYR A 33 -0.02 8.52 -20.25
CA TYR A 33 0.70 7.47 -20.95
C TYR A 33 2.20 7.74 -21.03
N ALA A 34 2.63 9.01 -21.16
CA ALA A 34 4.04 9.38 -21.11
C ALA A 34 4.72 9.07 -19.76
N ARG A 35 3.93 8.95 -18.68
CA ARG A 35 4.42 8.64 -17.32
C ARG A 35 4.38 7.15 -16.98
N LEU A 36 4.12 6.31 -17.97
CA LEU A 36 3.99 4.87 -17.80
C LEU A 36 5.29 4.25 -17.26
N ARG A 37 5.15 3.41 -16.24
CA ARG A 37 6.26 2.71 -15.60
C ARG A 37 6.10 1.22 -15.76
N HIS A 38 7.22 0.54 -15.95
CA HIS A 38 7.26 -0.89 -15.88
C HIS A 38 7.50 -1.34 -14.44
N SER A 39 6.66 -2.24 -13.95
CA SER A 39 6.75 -2.77 -12.59
C SER A 39 6.71 -4.29 -12.59
N ARG A 40 7.47 -4.91 -11.69
CA ARG A 40 7.40 -6.34 -11.46
C ARG A 40 6.49 -6.59 -10.26
N ALA A 41 5.28 -7.11 -10.52
CA ALA A 41 4.43 -7.61 -9.46
C ALA A 41 4.88 -9.01 -9.05
N VAL A 42 5.45 -9.12 -7.86
CA VAL A 42 5.66 -10.41 -7.18
C VAL A 42 4.51 -10.56 -6.20
N VAL A 43 3.75 -11.64 -6.35
CA VAL A 43 2.62 -11.98 -5.48
C VAL A 43 3.13 -12.83 -4.33
N GLY A 44 2.84 -12.40 -3.11
CA GLY A 44 3.15 -13.14 -1.88
C GLY A 44 1.88 -13.48 -1.11
N LEU A 45 1.99 -14.42 -0.18
CA LEU A 45 0.93 -14.69 0.78
C LEU A 45 0.98 -13.64 1.89
N TYR A 46 -0.09 -12.86 2.03
CA TYR A 46 -0.24 -11.90 3.10
C TYR A 46 -1.19 -12.43 4.17
N ARG A 47 -0.69 -12.48 5.41
CA ARG A 47 -1.50 -12.75 6.60
C ARG A 47 -1.88 -11.43 7.26
N GLN A 48 -3.17 -11.24 7.49
CA GLN A 48 -3.66 -10.08 8.23
C GLN A 48 -3.07 -10.04 9.65
N SER A 49 -2.92 -8.83 10.19
CA SER A 49 -2.42 -8.65 11.55
C SER A 49 -3.38 -9.29 12.57
N ALA A 50 -2.85 -9.63 13.76
CA ALA A 50 -3.68 -10.16 14.84
C ALA A 50 -4.84 -9.21 15.22
N ALA A 51 -4.66 -7.90 15.05
CA ALA A 51 -5.70 -6.89 15.26
C ALA A 51 -6.85 -6.97 14.23
N ALA A 52 -6.59 -7.45 13.02
CA ALA A 52 -7.59 -7.63 11.96
C ALA A 52 -8.19 -9.06 11.93
N ARG A 53 -7.54 -10.03 12.59
CA ARG A 53 -7.93 -11.45 12.66
C ARG A 53 -9.25 -11.75 13.38
N MET A 54 -9.82 -10.78 14.09
CA MET A 54 -11.12 -10.94 14.77
C MET A 54 -12.27 -11.30 13.81
N ALA A 55 -12.12 -11.08 12.49
CA ALA A 55 -13.20 -11.25 11.51
C ALA A 55 -13.14 -12.56 10.68
N ALA A 56 -11.98 -13.22 10.52
CA ALA A 56 -11.75 -14.57 9.96
C ALA A 56 -10.26 -14.73 9.59
N GLU A 57 -9.76 -15.97 9.50
CA GLU A 57 -8.41 -16.28 8.97
C GLU A 57 -8.33 -16.09 7.45
N VAL A 58 -8.52 -14.85 6.97
CA VAL A 58 -8.42 -14.58 5.54
C VAL A 58 -6.96 -14.31 5.17
N SER A 59 -6.33 -15.29 4.53
CA SER A 59 -5.05 -15.10 3.86
C SER A 59 -5.31 -14.66 2.43
N HIS A 60 -4.77 -13.50 2.04
CA HIS A 60 -4.88 -12.99 0.67
C HIS A 60 -3.55 -13.19 -0.07
N ARG A 61 -3.62 -13.51 -1.35
CA ARG A 61 -2.45 -13.43 -2.24
C ARG A 61 -2.42 -12.05 -2.87
N LEU A 62 -1.51 -11.21 -2.41
CA LEU A 62 -1.38 -9.82 -2.85
C LEU A 62 0.02 -9.57 -3.39
N CYS A 63 0.13 -8.68 -4.38
CA CYS A 63 1.42 -8.11 -4.73
C CYS A 63 1.85 -7.07 -3.69
N ARG A 64 3.14 -6.70 -3.66
CA ARG A 64 3.67 -5.70 -2.71
C ARG A 64 2.89 -4.37 -2.71
N ARG A 65 2.43 -3.91 -3.88
CA ARG A 65 1.64 -2.66 -3.98
C ARG A 65 0.29 -2.80 -3.29
N CYS A 66 -0.51 -3.81 -3.68
CA CYS A 66 -1.84 -4.02 -3.10
C CYS A 66 -1.76 -4.29 -1.60
N HIS A 67 -0.75 -5.03 -1.14
CA HIS A 67 -0.49 -5.22 0.29
C HIS A 67 -0.32 -3.88 1.04
N LEU A 68 0.49 -2.95 0.53
CA LEU A 68 0.69 -1.63 1.14
C LEU A 68 -0.57 -0.76 1.12
N VAL A 69 -1.39 -0.87 0.07
CA VAL A 69 -2.65 -0.12 -0.05
C VAL A 69 -3.69 -0.65 0.94
N THR A 70 -3.92 -1.98 0.97
CA THR A 70 -4.87 -2.62 1.90
C THR A 70 -4.45 -2.39 3.35
N GLY A 71 -3.15 -2.44 3.67
CA GLY A 71 -2.63 -2.23 5.02
C GLY A 71 -2.41 -0.77 5.41
N ARG A 72 -2.73 0.22 4.57
CA ARG A 72 -2.26 1.60 4.70
C ARG A 72 -2.61 2.24 6.05
N GLU A 73 -3.84 2.03 6.51
CA GLU A 73 -4.31 2.62 7.78
C GLU A 73 -3.62 2.01 8.98
N GLU A 74 -3.53 0.68 9.04
CA GLU A 74 -2.83 -0.01 10.12
C GLU A 74 -1.33 0.31 10.11
N HIS A 75 -0.70 0.40 8.93
CA HIS A 75 0.68 0.86 8.82
C HIS A 75 0.88 2.28 9.34
N ARG A 76 -0.05 3.20 9.06
CA ARG A 76 -0.03 4.57 9.61
C ARG A 76 -0.22 4.58 11.12
N ARG A 77 -1.16 3.79 11.65
CA ARG A 77 -1.41 3.64 13.09
C ARG A 77 -0.15 3.13 13.81
N VAL A 78 0.43 2.05 13.32
CA VAL A 78 1.66 1.47 13.88
C VAL A 78 2.83 2.44 13.77
N ALA A 79 2.99 3.15 12.64
CA ALA A 79 4.04 4.15 12.49
C ALA A 79 3.89 5.31 13.48
N ARG A 80 2.66 5.82 13.67
CA ARG A 80 2.36 6.86 14.65
C ARG A 80 2.65 6.39 16.08
N LEU A 81 2.17 5.20 16.44
CA LEU A 81 2.42 4.63 17.76
C LEU A 81 3.92 4.49 18.03
N ARG A 82 4.68 3.96 17.06
CA ARG A 82 6.14 3.83 17.16
C ARG A 82 6.87 5.16 17.26
N ALA A 83 6.35 6.23 16.66
CA ALA A 83 6.92 7.56 16.81
C ALA A 83 6.68 8.09 18.23
N LEU A 84 5.43 8.01 18.71
CA LEU A 84 5.06 8.44 20.07
C LEU A 84 5.80 7.66 21.15
N THR A 85 5.97 6.34 20.99
CA THR A 85 6.75 5.53 21.95
C THR A 85 8.22 5.97 21.98
N ARG A 86 8.81 6.36 20.83
CA ARG A 86 10.17 6.89 20.81
C ARG A 86 10.27 8.25 21.49
N PHE A 87 9.29 9.13 21.27
CA PHE A 87 9.23 10.42 21.99
C PHE A 87 9.10 10.20 23.49
N ALA A 88 8.17 9.36 23.94
CA ALA A 88 8.00 9.08 25.37
C ALA A 88 9.24 8.44 26.01
N LEU A 89 9.97 7.58 25.28
CA LEU A 89 11.26 7.07 25.75
C LEU A 89 12.31 8.17 25.87
N GLY A 90 12.39 9.08 24.88
CA GLY A 90 13.28 10.24 24.96
C GLY A 90 12.90 11.16 26.13
N ASP A 91 11.61 11.44 26.32
CA ASP A 91 11.12 12.26 27.45
C ASP A 91 11.51 11.67 28.81
N LEU A 92 11.55 10.32 28.93
CA LEU A 92 11.95 9.63 30.15
C LEU A 92 13.44 9.81 30.47
N PHE A 93 14.32 9.92 29.46
CA PHE A 93 15.77 9.97 29.65
C PHE A 93 16.36 11.38 29.52
N ASP A 94 15.87 12.18 28.58
CA ASP A 94 16.40 13.50 28.23
C ASP A 94 15.48 14.65 28.71
N GLY A 95 14.30 14.34 29.26
CA GLY A 95 13.27 15.33 29.60
C GLY A 95 12.40 15.71 28.40
N THR A 96 11.32 16.44 28.64
CA THR A 96 10.31 16.77 27.60
C THR A 96 10.93 17.51 26.42
N TYR A 97 10.76 16.98 25.20
CA TYR A 97 11.14 17.71 23.98
C TYR A 97 10.39 19.05 23.88
N ALA A 98 11.11 20.15 23.63
CA ALA A 98 10.49 21.41 23.24
C ALA A 98 9.93 21.27 21.82
N VAL A 99 8.61 21.24 21.69
CA VAL A 99 7.88 21.17 20.42
C VAL A 99 7.65 22.58 19.88
#